data_AF-A0A512DXC6-F1
#
_entry.id   AF-A0A512DXC6-F1
#
_cell.length_a   1.000
_cell.length_b   1.000
_cell.length_c   1.000
_cell.angle_alpha   90.00
_cell.angle_beta   90.00
_cell.angle_gamma   90.00
#
_symmetry.space_group_name_H-M   'P 1'
#
loop_
_entity.id
_entity.type
_entity.pdbx_description
1 polymer ?
#
loop_
_entity_poly.entity_id
_entity_poly.type
_entity_poly.pdbx_seq_one_letter_code
_entity_poly.pdbx_strand_id
1 'polypeptide(L)'
;MPARRDLDPLLEVPHLAPWIVLVDVFQDPLDFKFRLVGSGVVDRSQGNHTGKLFSQMPGFGPGNYLWTHRAAVVESRLPIRSEPPYVGRVRAVRGVADIHLPLSDDGMTVNMIFTVVAFDTAE
;
A
#
# COMPACT_ATOMS: atom_id res chain seq x y z
N MET A 1 -6.36 16.67 -3.04
CA MET A 1 -6.36 15.21 -2.78
C MET A 1 -7.43 14.92 -1.75
N PRO A 2 -8.06 13.73 -1.74
CA PRO A 2 -9.00 13.35 -0.69
C PRO A 2 -8.29 13.16 0.66
N ALA A 3 -9.00 13.40 1.75
CA ALA A 3 -8.58 13.01 3.09
C ALA A 3 -8.95 11.55 3.37
N ARG A 4 -8.35 10.93 4.40
CA ARG A 4 -8.71 9.55 4.77
C ARG A 4 -10.19 9.41 5.11
N ARG A 5 -10.81 10.43 5.71
CA ARG A 5 -12.22 10.40 6.10
C ARG A 5 -13.21 10.46 4.94
N ASP A 6 -12.76 10.77 3.73
CA ASP A 6 -13.64 10.98 2.57
C ASP A 6 -14.09 9.66 1.91
N LEU A 7 -13.55 8.52 2.35
CA LEU A 7 -13.94 7.18 1.92
C LEU A 7 -13.99 6.26 3.13
N ASP A 8 -15.12 5.61 3.39
CA ASP A 8 -15.21 4.46 4.29
C ASP A 8 -15.32 3.16 3.47
N PRO A 9 -14.20 2.41 3.31
CA PRO A 9 -14.21 1.20 2.50
C PRO A 9 -15.14 0.11 3.02
N LEU A 10 -15.48 0.11 4.31
CA LEU A 10 -16.36 -0.91 4.88
C LEU A 10 -17.82 -0.63 4.57
N LEU A 11 -18.19 0.62 4.34
CA LEU A 11 -19.55 1.03 3.99
C LEU A 11 -19.73 1.13 2.48
N GLU A 12 -18.73 1.66 1.77
CA GLU A 12 -18.87 2.04 0.36
C GLU A 12 -18.38 0.94 -0.60
N VAL A 13 -17.31 0.22 -0.25
CA VAL A 13 -16.71 -0.82 -1.10
C VAL A 13 -16.24 -2.04 -0.30
N PRO A 14 -17.12 -2.70 0.49
CA PRO A 14 -16.72 -3.73 1.45
C PRO A 14 -16.01 -4.93 0.80
N HIS A 15 -16.33 -5.26 -0.45
CA HIS A 15 -15.68 -6.33 -1.20
C HIS A 15 -14.19 -6.04 -1.54
N LEU A 16 -13.79 -4.76 -1.53
CA LEU A 16 -12.39 -4.35 -1.71
C LEU A 16 -11.61 -4.33 -0.39
N ALA A 17 -12.29 -4.32 0.76
CA ALA A 17 -11.64 -4.24 2.08
C ALA A 17 -10.51 -5.25 2.31
N PRO A 18 -10.63 -6.54 1.92
CA PRO A 18 -9.54 -7.51 2.07
C PRO A 18 -8.29 -7.19 1.23
N TRP A 19 -8.42 -6.33 0.23
CA TRP A 19 -7.40 -6.01 -0.77
C TRP A 19 -6.79 -4.62 -0.59
N ILE A 20 -7.23 -3.89 0.43
CA ILE A 20 -6.78 -2.53 0.72
C ILE A 20 -5.56 -2.56 1.65
N VAL A 21 -4.59 -1.69 1.37
CA VAL A 21 -3.46 -1.40 2.25
C VAL A 21 -3.40 0.10 2.50
N LEU A 22 -3.41 0.50 3.76
CA LEU A 22 -3.19 1.88 4.17
C LEU A 22 -1.78 2.03 4.73
N VAL A 23 -1.07 3.05 4.26
CA VAL A 23 0.29 3.35 4.68
C VAL A 23 0.37 4.80 5.15
N ASP A 24 0.84 4.99 6.38
CA ASP A 24 1.17 6.32 6.90
C ASP A 24 2.49 6.79 6.31
N VAL A 25 2.54 8.07 5.96
CA VAL A 25 3.75 8.72 5.45
C VAL A 25 4.33 9.62 6.53
N PHE A 26 5.60 9.41 6.85
CA PHE A 26 6.39 10.28 7.71
C PHE A 26 7.34 11.08 6.84
N GLN A 27 7.48 12.37 7.11
CA GLN A 27 8.39 13.27 6.41
C GLN A 27 9.59 13.58 7.31
N ASP A 28 10.75 13.84 6.71
CA ASP A 28 11.97 14.31 7.37
C ASP A 28 12.43 13.52 8.62
N PRO A 29 12.91 12.26 8.46
CA PRO A 29 13.16 11.58 7.19
C PRO A 29 11.91 10.89 6.62
N LEU A 30 11.90 10.70 5.30
CA LEU A 30 10.85 9.91 4.64
C LEU A 30 10.86 8.48 5.18
N ASP A 31 9.71 8.01 5.68
CA ASP A 31 9.48 6.62 6.06
C ASP A 31 7.97 6.29 5.95
N PHE A 32 7.66 5.01 6.03
CA PHE A 32 6.32 4.48 5.81
C PHE A 32 5.95 3.48 6.88
N LYS A 33 4.72 3.55 7.39
CA LYS A 33 4.18 2.53 8.32
C LYS A 33 2.94 1.90 7.74
N PHE A 34 2.87 0.57 7.75
CA PHE A 34 1.62 -0.11 7.44
C PHE A 34 0.58 0.19 8.53
N ARG A 35 -0.38 1.06 8.23
CA ARG A 35 -1.49 1.38 9.13
C ARG A 35 -2.49 0.24 9.18
N LEU A 36 -2.81 -0.31 8.00
CA LEU A 36 -3.74 -1.43 7.82
C LEU A 36 -3.31 -2.23 6.61
N VAL A 37 -3.39 -3.56 6.72
CA VAL A 37 -3.21 -4.49 5.61
C VAL A 37 -4.44 -5.41 5.59
N GLY A 38 -5.19 -5.38 4.49
CA GLY A 38 -6.38 -6.20 4.32
C GLY A 38 -6.07 -7.70 4.41
N SER A 39 -7.03 -8.48 4.92
CA SER A 39 -6.84 -9.91 5.17
C SER A 39 -6.43 -10.71 3.93
N GLY A 40 -7.03 -10.41 2.77
CA GLY A 40 -6.69 -11.06 1.51
C GLY A 40 -5.24 -10.82 1.07
N VAL A 41 -4.70 -9.63 1.37
CA VAL A 41 -3.27 -9.30 1.16
C VAL A 41 -2.39 -10.02 2.19
N VAL A 42 -2.77 -10.03 3.46
CA VAL A 42 -2.05 -10.76 4.51
C VAL A 42 -1.94 -12.25 4.17
N ASP A 43 -3.04 -12.86 3.70
CA ASP A 43 -3.09 -14.27 3.35
C ASP A 43 -2.10 -14.64 2.24
N ARG A 44 -1.84 -13.71 1.32
CA ARG A 44 -0.92 -13.87 0.18
C ARG A 44 0.49 -13.35 0.44
N SER A 45 0.70 -12.61 1.52
CA SER A 45 2.01 -12.06 1.90
C SER A 45 2.82 -13.06 2.73
N GLN A 46 4.09 -12.74 3.00
CA GLN A 46 4.96 -13.54 3.89
C GLN A 46 4.61 -13.39 5.38
N GLY A 47 3.66 -12.52 5.71
CA GLY A 47 3.14 -12.34 7.05
C GLY A 47 2.26 -11.09 7.17
N ASN A 48 1.76 -10.85 8.38
CA ASN A 48 1.07 -9.60 8.69
C ASN A 48 2.10 -8.51 9.05
N HIS A 49 2.19 -7.50 8.19
CA HIS A 49 3.10 -6.36 8.38
C HIS A 49 2.43 -5.15 9.04
N THR A 50 1.14 -5.25 9.41
CA THR A 50 0.40 -4.17 10.07
C THR A 50 1.15 -3.67 11.30
N GLY A 51 1.28 -2.35 11.41
CA GLY A 51 1.97 -1.66 12.49
C GLY A 51 3.49 -1.50 12.29
N LYS A 52 4.11 -2.18 11.31
CA LYS A 52 5.56 -2.10 11.10
C LYS A 52 5.96 -0.91 10.23
N LEU A 53 7.07 -0.27 10.60
CA LEU A 53 7.76 0.73 9.76
C LEU A 53 8.61 0.03 8.69
N PHE A 54 8.68 0.62 7.49
CA PHE A 54 9.48 0.10 6.38
C PHE A 54 10.96 0.05 6.76
N SER A 55 11.47 1.08 7.42
CA SER A 55 12.83 1.12 7.96
C SER A 55 13.17 -0.02 8.94
N GLN A 56 12.16 -0.62 9.61
CA GLN A 56 12.34 -1.71 10.56
C GLN A 56 12.27 -3.10 9.91
N MET A 57 11.89 -3.19 8.64
CA MET A 57 11.74 -4.45 7.93
C MET A 57 12.93 -4.69 6.99
N PRO A 58 13.64 -5.82 7.11
CA PRO A 58 14.76 -6.13 6.24
C PRO A 58 14.36 -6.07 4.76
N GLY A 59 15.07 -5.25 3.99
CA GLY A 59 14.85 -5.10 2.54
C GLY A 59 13.71 -4.18 2.12
N PHE A 60 13.06 -3.43 3.03
CA PHE A 60 11.95 -2.51 2.72
C PHE A 60 12.35 -1.02 2.63
N GLY A 61 13.64 -0.67 2.79
CA GLY A 61 14.13 0.71 2.74
C GLY A 61 14.31 1.29 1.33
N PRO A 62 14.96 2.46 1.20
CA PRO A 62 15.28 3.09 -0.08
C PRO A 62 15.92 2.13 -1.09
N GLY A 63 15.44 2.15 -2.33
CA GLY A 63 15.84 1.23 -3.39
C GLY A 63 14.98 -0.03 -3.49
N ASN A 64 14.17 -0.35 -2.48
CA ASN A 64 13.14 -1.38 -2.60
C ASN A 64 11.99 -0.93 -3.52
N TYR A 65 11.42 -1.86 -4.28
CA TYR A 65 10.31 -1.58 -5.21
C TYR A 65 9.10 -0.89 -4.55
N LEU A 66 8.67 -1.39 -3.39
CA LEU A 66 7.52 -0.85 -2.63
C LEU A 66 7.82 0.53 -2.06
N TRP A 67 9.08 0.78 -1.66
CA TRP A 67 9.54 2.09 -1.22
C TRP A 67 9.51 3.08 -2.37
N THR A 68 10.15 2.73 -3.49
CA THR A 68 10.30 3.61 -4.67
C THR A 68 8.96 4.12 -5.17
N HIS A 69 7.95 3.26 -5.32
CA HIS A 69 6.63 3.68 -5.81
C HIS A 69 5.89 4.57 -4.80
N ARG A 70 6.01 4.30 -3.50
CA ARG A 70 5.41 5.15 -2.46
C ARG A 70 6.10 6.51 -2.37
N ALA A 71 7.42 6.55 -2.46
CA ALA A 71 8.18 7.79 -2.54
C ALA A 71 7.74 8.62 -3.78
N ALA A 72 7.57 7.97 -4.93
CA ALA A 72 7.09 8.64 -6.14
C ALA A 72 5.67 9.21 -5.98
N VAL A 73 4.77 8.54 -5.25
CA VAL A 73 3.43 9.08 -4.92
C VAL A 73 3.55 10.31 -4.03
N VAL A 74 4.41 10.29 -3.02
CA VAL A 74 4.64 11.43 -2.13
C VAL A 74 5.18 12.64 -2.89
N GLU A 75 6.17 12.41 -3.77
CA GLU A 75 6.81 13.45 -4.56
C GLU A 75 5.86 14.05 -5.61
N SER A 76 5.21 13.20 -6.41
CA SER A 76 4.35 13.64 -7.51
C SER A 76 2.98 14.12 -7.04
N ARG A 77 2.51 13.64 -5.88
CA ARG A 77 1.13 13.81 -5.39
C ARG A 77 0.07 13.27 -6.37
N LEU A 78 0.46 12.32 -7.22
CA LEU A 78 -0.40 11.69 -8.22
C LEU A 78 -0.61 10.19 -7.93
N PRO A 79 -1.74 9.61 -8.40
CA PRO A 79 -1.91 8.17 -8.45
C PRO A 79 -0.80 7.48 -9.23
N ILE A 80 -0.27 6.38 -8.70
CA ILE A 80 0.73 5.55 -9.37
C ILE A 80 0.28 4.10 -9.38
N ARG A 81 0.27 3.50 -10.56
CA ARG A 81 0.07 2.05 -10.73
C ARG A 81 1.43 1.36 -10.75
N SER A 82 1.51 0.19 -10.14
CA SER A 82 2.70 -0.67 -10.21
C SER A 82 2.36 -2.15 -10.39
N GLU A 83 3.36 -2.93 -10.78
CA GLU A 83 3.28 -4.38 -10.97
C GLU A 83 4.46 -5.02 -10.25
N PRO A 84 4.41 -5.16 -8.92
CA PRO A 84 5.52 -5.70 -8.15
C PRO A 84 5.70 -7.19 -8.45
N PRO A 85 6.95 -7.71 -8.45
CA PRO A 85 7.16 -9.14 -8.49
C PRO A 85 6.52 -9.80 -7.26
N TYR A 86 5.79 -10.89 -7.48
CA TYR A 86 5.18 -11.63 -6.37
C TYR A 86 6.24 -12.39 -5.58
N VAL A 87 6.44 -12.00 -4.33
CA VAL A 87 7.38 -12.65 -3.38
C VAL A 87 6.65 -13.31 -2.20
N GLY A 88 5.34 -13.55 -2.34
CA GLY A 88 4.52 -14.15 -1.29
C GLY A 88 4.56 -15.67 -1.26
N ARG A 89 3.68 -16.26 -0.45
CA ARG A 89 3.68 -17.71 -0.14
C ARG A 89 2.76 -18.57 -1.01
N VAL A 90 1.88 -17.96 -1.81
CA VAL A 90 0.84 -18.66 -2.57
C VAL A 90 1.33 -18.95 -3.99
N ARG A 91 1.67 -20.21 -4.27
CA ARG A 91 2.24 -20.63 -5.56
C ARG A 91 1.32 -20.40 -6.77
N ALA A 92 0.00 -20.36 -6.56
CA ALA A 92 -0.97 -20.15 -7.64
C ALA A 92 -1.04 -18.69 -8.13
N VAL A 93 -0.41 -17.74 -7.42
CA VAL A 93 -0.36 -16.34 -7.84
C VAL A 93 0.64 -16.20 -8.99
N ARG A 94 0.15 -15.72 -10.14
CA ARG A 94 0.93 -15.47 -11.36
C ARG A 94 1.43 -14.04 -11.46
N GLY A 95 0.71 -13.10 -10.86
CA GLY A 95 1.03 -11.69 -10.93
C GLY A 95 0.36 -10.86 -9.84
N VAL A 96 0.90 -9.67 -9.63
CA VAL A 96 0.34 -8.65 -8.75
C VAL A 96 0.31 -7.33 -9.50
N ALA A 97 -0.80 -6.61 -9.36
CA ALA A 97 -0.88 -5.22 -9.73
C ALA A 97 -1.41 -4.43 -8.55
N ASP A 98 -0.94 -3.20 -8.37
CA ASP A 98 -1.49 -2.30 -7.38
C ASP A 98 -1.65 -0.89 -7.95
N ILE A 99 -2.52 -0.13 -7.28
CA ILE A 99 -2.63 1.31 -7.49
C ILE A 99 -2.49 2.00 -6.14
N HIS A 100 -1.56 2.94 -6.06
CA HIS A 100 -1.30 3.79 -4.92
C HIS A 100 -1.93 5.16 -5.15
N LEU A 101 -2.80 5.57 -4.23
CA LEU A 101 -3.57 6.80 -4.28
C LEU A 101 -3.14 7.71 -3.12
N PRO A 102 -2.71 8.95 -3.40
CA PRO A 102 -2.30 9.87 -2.33
C PRO A 102 -3.53 10.37 -1.58
N LEU A 103 -3.43 10.36 -0.25
CA LEU A 103 -4.37 10.98 0.67
C LEU A 103 -3.69 12.13 1.42
N SER A 104 -4.47 13.15 1.74
CA SER A 104 -3.97 14.38 2.38
C SER A 104 -5.04 15.01 3.26
N ASP A 105 -4.71 15.27 4.52
CA ASP A 105 -5.61 15.96 5.46
C ASP A 105 -5.62 17.49 5.26
N ASP A 106 -4.53 18.07 4.74
CA ASP A 106 -4.38 19.51 4.46
C ASP A 106 -4.55 19.87 2.98
N GLY A 107 -4.74 18.87 2.12
CA GLY A 107 -4.84 19.00 0.66
C GLY A 107 -3.50 19.25 -0.05
N MET A 108 -2.38 19.38 0.68
CA MET A 108 -1.06 19.74 0.15
C MET A 108 -0.01 18.65 0.38
N THR A 109 0.00 18.05 1.56
CA THR A 109 1.00 17.08 2.01
C THR A 109 0.41 15.69 1.96
N VAL A 110 1.09 14.75 1.29
CA VAL A 110 0.69 13.33 1.34
C VAL A 110 1.07 12.78 2.71
N ASN A 111 0.09 12.60 3.59
CA ASN A 111 0.28 12.02 4.93
C ASN A 111 -0.16 10.55 5.00
N MET A 112 -0.86 10.06 3.97
CA MET A 112 -1.24 8.66 3.86
C MET A 112 -1.32 8.24 2.39
N ILE A 113 -1.09 6.96 2.13
CA ILE A 113 -1.27 6.33 0.82
C ILE A 113 -2.31 5.23 0.95
N PHE A 114 -3.36 5.31 0.13
CA PHE A 114 -4.36 4.27 -0.03
C PHE A 114 -3.96 3.38 -1.19
N THR A 115 -3.82 2.08 -0.95
CA THR A 115 -3.45 1.12 -1.99
C THR A 115 -4.53 0.06 -2.14
N VAL A 116 -4.88 -0.28 -3.38
CA VAL A 116 -5.64 -1.50 -3.70
C VAL A 116 -4.71 -2.46 -4.42
N VAL A 117 -4.70 -3.72 -4.00
CA VAL A 117 -3.86 -4.78 -4.57
C VAL A 117 -4.72 -5.81 -5.26
N ALA A 118 -4.42 -6.10 -6.52
CA ALA A 118 -5.01 -7.18 -7.29
C ALA A 118 -4.00 -8.30 -7.46
N PHE A 119 -4.48 -9.54 -7.32
CA PHE A 119 -3.70 -10.75 -7.56
C PHE A 119 -4.29 -11.49 -8.75
N ASP A 120 -3.45 -11.83 -9.72
CA ASP A 120 -3.80 -12.80 -10.75
C ASP A 120 -3.46 -14.20 -10.24
N THR A 121 -4.45 -15.09 -10.19
CA THR A 121 -4.29 -16.48 -9.79
C THR A 121 -4.67 -17.41 -10.93
N ALA A 122 -3.91 -18.50 -11.11
CA ALA A 122 -4.37 -19.61 -11.94
C ALA A 122 -5.56 -20.27 -11.22
N GLU A 123 -6.75 -20.21 -11.82
CA GLU A 123 -7.91 -21.01 -11.40
C GLU A 123 -7.65 -22.51 -11.58
#